data_AF-A0AAT9HHF9-F1
#
_entry.id   AF-A0AAT9HHF9-F1
#
_cell.length_a   1.000
_cell.length_b   1.000
_cell.length_c   1.000
_cell.angle_alpha   90.00
_cell.angle_beta   90.00
_cell.angle_gamma   90.00
#
_symmetry.space_group_name_H-M   'P 1'
#
loop_
_entity.id
_entity.type
_entity.pdbx_description
1 polymer ?
#
loop_
_entity_poly.entity_id
_entity_poly.type
_entity_poly.pdbx_seq_one_letter_code
_entity_poly.pdbx_strand_id
1 'polypeptide(L)'
;MTGISAPYAVRGDLSRLSRGTAEVTGELLTTRLGADTGRLLLLFTQGEAGTSLDEKGKLPLPGKGVPSRTTVRRVVARTVPVPGSWLPPADDRPDLPPVWRKQTHLRDLVLVPMTRAGDNGEGTVWKGELNGRQVQFTRLTGFERI
;
A
#
# COMPACT_ATOMS: atom_id res chain seq x y z
N MET A 1 4.31 22.34 -19.36
CA MET A 1 3.00 21.93 -18.80
C MET A 1 2.66 20.58 -19.42
N THR A 2 2.60 19.53 -18.59
CA THR A 2 2.32 18.16 -19.03
C THR A 2 0.80 18.01 -19.20
N GLY A 3 0.34 17.63 -20.38
CA GLY A 3 -1.07 17.47 -20.64
C GLY A 3 -1.34 16.95 -22.05
N ILE A 4 -2.63 16.80 -22.38
CA ILE A 4 -3.05 16.57 -23.76
C ILE A 4 -2.90 17.86 -24.57
N SER A 5 -2.68 17.72 -25.88
CA SER A 5 -2.64 18.85 -26.80
C SER A 5 -3.89 19.72 -26.67
N ALA A 6 -3.74 21.04 -26.68
CA ALA A 6 -4.87 21.95 -26.71
C ALA A 6 -5.78 21.67 -27.92
N PRO A 7 -7.11 21.87 -27.83
CA PRO A 7 -8.04 21.48 -28.90
C PRO A 7 -7.67 21.99 -30.30
N TYR A 8 -7.20 23.24 -30.39
CA TYR A 8 -6.80 23.86 -31.66
C TYR A 8 -5.53 23.24 -32.29
N ALA A 9 -4.71 22.54 -31.50
CA ALA A 9 -3.47 21.92 -31.94
C ALA A 9 -3.68 20.49 -32.45
N VAL A 10 -4.83 19.88 -32.20
CA VAL A 10 -5.17 18.52 -32.65
C VAL A 10 -5.40 18.49 -34.15
N ARG A 11 -6.11 19.48 -34.72
CA ARG A 11 -6.36 19.64 -36.18
C ARG A 11 -6.71 18.33 -36.92
N GLY A 12 -7.52 17.47 -36.30
CA GLY A 12 -7.93 16.17 -36.87
C GLY A 12 -6.94 15.02 -36.67
N ASP A 13 -5.73 15.28 -36.20
CA ASP A 13 -4.74 14.26 -35.85
C ASP A 13 -4.92 13.82 -34.39
N LEU A 14 -5.81 12.86 -34.17
CA LEU A 14 -6.14 12.34 -32.84
C LEU A 14 -4.96 11.66 -32.14
N SER A 15 -3.92 11.24 -32.88
CA SER A 15 -2.72 10.63 -32.29
C SER A 15 -1.96 11.59 -31.36
N ARG A 16 -2.21 12.91 -31.46
CA ARG A 16 -1.65 13.96 -30.60
C ARG A 16 -2.26 13.99 -29.20
N LEU A 17 -3.39 13.32 -28.99
CA LEU A 17 -4.01 13.17 -27.68
C LEU A 17 -3.29 12.11 -26.83
N SER A 18 -2.76 11.06 -27.47
CA SER A 18 -2.07 9.95 -26.79
C SER A 18 -0.58 10.19 -26.59
N ARG A 19 0.04 11.09 -27.38
CA ARG A 19 1.49 11.38 -27.29
C ARG A 19 1.86 12.37 -26.19
N GLY A 20 0.91 13.17 -25.69
CA GLY A 20 1.18 14.22 -24.69
C GLY A 20 2.06 15.37 -25.22
N THR A 21 2.29 16.39 -24.38
CA THR A 21 3.02 17.62 -24.75
C THR A 21 4.49 17.67 -24.30
N ALA A 22 5.00 16.63 -23.64
CA ALA A 22 6.40 16.52 -23.19
C ALA A 22 6.88 15.06 -23.29
N GLU A 23 8.19 14.80 -23.18
CA GLU A 23 8.69 13.45 -22.88
C GLU A 23 8.25 13.09 -21.46
N VAL A 24 7.13 12.38 -21.34
CA VAL A 24 6.44 12.22 -20.06
C VAL A 24 6.90 10.93 -19.36
N THR A 25 7.53 11.05 -18.20
CA THR A 25 7.65 9.94 -17.24
C THR A 25 6.32 9.77 -16.49
N GLY A 26 5.95 8.54 -16.12
CA GLY A 26 4.65 8.26 -15.48
C GLY A 26 4.32 9.12 -14.25
N GLU A 27 5.34 9.59 -13.52
CA GLU A 27 5.22 10.50 -12.37
C GLU A 27 4.68 11.89 -12.74
N LEU A 28 4.92 12.37 -13.96
CA LEU A 28 4.45 13.66 -14.48
C LEU A 28 3.00 13.60 -15.04
N LEU A 29 2.42 12.40 -15.15
CA LEU A 29 0.99 12.17 -15.47
C LEU A 29 0.12 11.96 -14.23
N THR A 30 0.63 12.27 -13.04
CA THR A 30 -0.16 12.20 -11.82
C THR A 30 -1.09 13.41 -11.72
N THR A 31 -2.33 13.20 -11.26
CA THR A 31 -3.30 14.30 -11.07
C THR A 31 -2.99 15.14 -9.84
N ARG A 32 -2.03 14.70 -9.01
CA ARG A 32 -1.52 15.40 -7.83
C ARG A 32 0.00 15.22 -7.75
N LEU A 33 0.74 16.26 -8.11
CA LEU A 33 2.19 16.30 -8.01
C LEU A 33 2.64 16.17 -6.55
N GLY A 34 3.56 15.24 -6.27
CA GLY A 34 4.20 15.08 -4.95
C GLY A 34 3.36 14.36 -3.89
N ALA A 35 2.21 13.79 -4.24
CA ALA A 35 1.29 13.16 -3.30
C ALA A 35 0.99 11.69 -3.64
N ASP A 36 1.98 10.96 -4.13
CA ASP A 36 1.85 9.52 -4.29
C ASP A 36 1.61 8.90 -2.92
N THR A 37 0.54 8.11 -2.81
CA THR A 37 0.13 7.44 -1.58
C THR A 37 0.32 5.94 -1.77
N GLY A 38 1.18 5.37 -0.94
CA GLY A 38 1.34 3.93 -0.79
C GLY A 38 0.28 3.32 0.13
N ARG A 39 0.08 2.01 0.03
CA ARG A 39 -0.82 1.25 0.92
C ARG A 39 -0.04 0.15 1.63
N LEU A 40 0.01 0.23 2.95
CA LEU A 40 0.59 -0.82 3.79
C LEU A 40 -0.52 -1.75 4.29
N LEU A 41 -0.18 -3.00 4.52
CA LEU A 41 -1.00 -3.94 5.30
C LEU A 41 -0.16 -4.45 6.47
N LEU A 42 -0.56 -4.08 7.69
CA LEU A 42 0.10 -4.53 8.91
C LEU A 42 -0.29 -5.98 9.21
N LEU A 43 0.70 -6.79 9.51
CA LEU A 43 0.57 -8.22 9.77
C LEU A 43 1.06 -8.52 11.19
N PHE A 44 0.13 -8.80 12.10
CA PHE A 44 0.43 -8.91 13.52
C PHE A 44 0.80 -10.34 13.90
N THR A 45 2.01 -10.56 14.41
CA THR A 45 2.47 -11.87 14.90
C THR A 45 1.85 -12.19 16.26
N GLN A 46 1.13 -13.30 16.35
CA GLN A 46 0.40 -13.78 17.54
C GLN A 46 1.14 -14.92 18.25
N GLY A 47 2.47 -14.88 18.30
CA GLY A 47 3.29 -15.99 18.79
C GLY A 47 3.18 -17.24 17.90
N GLU A 48 3.03 -18.43 18.50
CA GLU A 48 2.88 -19.70 17.77
C GLU A 48 1.58 -19.79 16.95
N ALA A 49 0.58 -18.95 17.25
CA ALA A 49 -0.70 -18.91 16.54
C ALA A 49 -0.60 -18.30 15.12
N GLY A 50 0.59 -17.83 14.72
CA GLY A 50 0.85 -17.30 13.39
C GLY A 50 0.55 -15.81 13.26
N THR A 51 0.09 -15.39 12.09
CA THR A 51 -0.08 -13.97 11.73
C THR A 51 -1.53 -13.62 11.47
N SER A 52 -1.97 -12.47 11.98
CA SER A 52 -3.33 -11.94 11.82
C SER A 52 -3.37 -10.57 11.15
N LEU A 53 -4.55 -10.21 10.63
CA LEU A 53 -4.85 -8.90 10.05
C LEU A 53 -5.24 -7.84 11.09
N ASP A 54 -5.42 -8.22 12.35
CA ASP A 54 -5.70 -7.31 13.45
C ASP A 54 -4.86 -7.63 14.68
N GLU A 55 -4.72 -6.64 15.55
CA GLU A 55 -3.91 -6.70 16.76
C GLU A 55 -4.40 -7.73 17.77
N LYS A 56 -5.70 -8.10 17.72
CA LYS A 56 -6.32 -9.04 18.66
C LYS A 56 -6.29 -10.48 18.17
N GLY A 57 -5.67 -10.76 17.03
CA GLY A 57 -5.59 -12.12 16.47
C GLY A 57 -6.92 -12.67 15.95
N LYS A 58 -7.96 -11.86 15.79
CA LYS A 58 -9.32 -12.35 15.48
C LYS A 58 -9.56 -12.60 13.99
N LEU A 59 -8.74 -12.01 13.13
CA LEU A 59 -8.92 -11.99 11.70
C LEU A 59 -7.72 -12.67 11.04
N PRO A 60 -7.89 -13.90 10.56
CA PRO A 60 -6.82 -14.61 9.90
C PRO A 60 -6.51 -13.98 8.54
N LEU A 61 -5.32 -14.29 8.03
CA LEU A 61 -5.01 -14.06 6.63
C LEU A 61 -6.00 -14.80 5.71
N PRO A 62 -6.37 -14.20 4.57
CA PRO A 62 -7.06 -14.90 3.49
C PRO A 62 -6.38 -16.23 3.16
N GLY A 63 -7.17 -17.28 2.95
CA GLY A 63 -6.66 -18.58 2.54
C GLY A 63 -5.97 -18.55 1.17
N LYS A 64 -5.41 -19.69 0.75
CA LYS A 64 -4.63 -19.83 -0.50
C LYS A 64 -5.45 -19.66 -1.79
N GLY A 65 -6.78 -19.67 -1.70
CA GLY A 65 -7.69 -19.51 -2.84
C GLY A 65 -7.87 -18.05 -3.26
N VAL A 66 -8.63 -17.86 -4.34
CA VAL A 66 -9.00 -16.52 -4.81
C VAL A 66 -9.85 -15.81 -3.73
N PRO A 67 -9.43 -14.64 -3.22
CA PRO A 67 -10.19 -13.94 -2.19
C PRO A 67 -11.57 -13.54 -2.72
N SER A 68 -12.62 -13.84 -1.95
CA SER A 68 -13.97 -13.33 -2.24
C SER A 68 -14.02 -11.81 -2.09
N ARG A 69 -15.04 -11.15 -2.66
CA ARG A 69 -15.24 -9.70 -2.51
C ARG A 69 -15.30 -9.25 -1.05
N THR A 70 -15.91 -10.04 -0.17
CA THR A 70 -15.99 -9.75 1.26
C THR A 70 -14.63 -9.84 1.94
N THR A 71 -13.80 -10.81 1.54
CA THR A 71 -12.42 -10.94 2.00
C THR A 71 -11.55 -9.79 1.51
N VAL A 72 -11.65 -9.41 0.23
CA VAL A 72 -10.94 -8.25 -0.33
C VAL A 72 -11.31 -6.98 0.44
N ARG A 73 -12.61 -6.73 0.65
CA ARG A 73 -13.08 -5.58 1.43
C ARG A 73 -12.49 -5.57 2.84
N ARG A 74 -12.39 -6.74 3.49
CA ARG A 74 -11.81 -6.86 4.82
C ARG A 74 -10.33 -6.48 4.85
N VAL A 75 -9.55 -6.93 3.86
CA VAL A 75 -8.13 -6.58 3.75
C VAL A 75 -7.97 -5.09 3.46
N VAL A 76 -8.68 -4.55 2.47
CA VAL A 76 -8.59 -3.14 2.08
C VAL A 76 -8.96 -2.20 3.23
N ALA A 77 -9.98 -2.55 4.03
CA ALA A 77 -10.39 -1.77 5.20
C ALA A 77 -9.33 -1.69 6.32
N ARG A 78 -8.22 -2.45 6.22
CA ARG A 78 -7.11 -2.46 7.18
C ARG A 78 -5.83 -1.91 6.59
N THR A 79 -5.90 -1.37 5.38
CA THR A 79 -4.73 -0.77 4.76
C THR A 79 -4.45 0.60 5.36
N VAL A 80 -3.17 0.89 5.56
CA VAL A 80 -2.71 2.19 6.06
C VAL A 80 -2.18 3.00 4.88
N PRO A 81 -2.72 4.20 4.60
CA PRO A 81 -2.16 5.09 3.60
C PRO A 81 -0.88 5.73 4.15
N VAL A 82 0.18 5.72 3.35
CA VAL A 82 1.46 6.36 3.69
C VAL A 82 2.00 7.14 2.49
N PRO A 83 2.89 8.13 2.70
CA PRO A 83 3.63 8.72 1.58
C PRO A 83 4.31 7.64 0.74
N GLY A 84 4.22 7.74 -0.59
CA GLY A 84 4.82 6.78 -1.52
C GLY A 84 6.33 6.64 -1.33
N SER A 85 6.99 7.73 -0.91
CA SER A 85 8.41 7.77 -0.55
C SER A 85 8.78 6.92 0.67
N TRP A 86 7.81 6.42 1.44
CA TRP A 86 8.06 5.47 2.52
C TRP A 86 8.14 4.03 2.02
N LEU A 87 7.53 3.73 0.86
CA LEU A 87 7.54 2.38 0.32
C LEU A 87 8.94 2.03 -0.21
N PRO A 88 9.35 0.75 -0.10
CA PRO A 88 10.52 0.29 -0.82
C PRO A 88 10.27 0.31 -2.35
N PRO A 89 11.36 0.35 -3.14
CA PRO A 89 11.30 0.14 -4.59
C PRO A 89 10.49 -1.11 -4.95
N ALA A 90 9.88 -1.15 -6.13
CA ALA A 90 8.98 -2.23 -6.52
C ALA A 90 9.63 -3.62 -6.44
N ASP A 91 10.90 -3.71 -6.84
CA ASP A 91 11.67 -4.96 -6.85
C ASP A 91 12.10 -5.43 -5.45
N ASP A 92 12.13 -4.52 -4.48
CA ASP A 92 12.49 -4.80 -3.08
C ASP A 92 11.26 -5.08 -2.20
N ARG A 93 10.05 -5.05 -2.76
CA ARG A 93 8.82 -5.30 -2.00
C ARG A 93 8.69 -6.77 -1.64
N PRO A 94 8.22 -7.08 -0.42
CA PRO A 94 7.90 -8.45 -0.04
C PRO A 94 6.92 -9.10 -1.01
N ASP A 95 7.17 -10.36 -1.32
CA ASP A 95 6.34 -11.11 -2.25
C ASP A 95 4.90 -11.25 -1.73
N LEU A 96 3.94 -10.78 -2.52
CA LEU A 96 2.54 -11.01 -2.24
C LEU A 96 2.14 -12.45 -2.60
N PRO A 97 1.19 -13.05 -1.85
CA PRO A 97 0.56 -14.30 -2.24
C PRO A 97 0.14 -14.25 -3.72
N PRO A 98 0.44 -15.28 -4.55
CA PRO A 98 0.19 -15.22 -6.00
C PRO A 98 -1.26 -14.89 -6.37
N VAL A 99 -2.21 -15.36 -5.58
CA VAL A 99 -3.64 -15.07 -5.76
C VAL A 99 -4.00 -13.60 -5.51
N TRP A 100 -3.24 -12.87 -4.67
CA TRP A 100 -3.46 -11.45 -4.41
C TRP A 100 -2.88 -10.58 -5.52
N ARG A 101 -1.76 -10.99 -6.14
CA ARG A 101 -1.20 -10.28 -7.31
C ARG A 101 -2.18 -10.19 -8.48
N LYS A 102 -3.09 -11.15 -8.59
CA LYS A 102 -4.18 -11.16 -9.59
C LYS A 102 -5.37 -10.27 -9.19
N GLN A 103 -5.45 -9.82 -7.95
CA GLN A 103 -6.54 -8.98 -7.43
C GLN A 103 -6.15 -7.51 -7.49
N THR A 104 -6.80 -6.72 -8.34
CA THR A 104 -6.51 -5.29 -8.56
C THR A 104 -6.43 -4.49 -7.26
N HIS A 105 -7.29 -4.79 -6.27
CA HIS A 105 -7.30 -4.07 -5.00
C HIS A 105 -6.16 -4.44 -4.05
N LEU A 106 -5.50 -5.60 -4.25
CA LEU A 106 -4.51 -6.15 -3.32
C LEU A 106 -3.09 -6.20 -3.89
N ARG A 107 -2.93 -6.14 -5.21
CA ARG A 107 -1.64 -6.37 -5.90
C ARG A 107 -0.55 -5.32 -5.61
N ASP A 108 -0.94 -4.15 -5.12
CA ASP A 108 -0.02 -3.02 -4.85
C ASP A 108 0.19 -2.79 -3.34
N LEU A 109 -0.21 -3.74 -2.50
CA LEU A 109 -0.01 -3.65 -1.05
C LEU A 109 1.44 -3.99 -0.69
N VAL A 110 1.98 -3.27 0.29
CA VAL A 110 3.23 -3.65 0.96
C VAL A 110 2.89 -4.26 2.31
N LEU A 111 3.30 -5.52 2.52
CA LEU A 111 3.08 -6.22 3.77
C LEU A 111 4.14 -5.80 4.78
N VAL A 112 3.72 -5.43 5.99
CA VAL A 112 4.62 -5.04 7.07
C VAL A 112 4.40 -5.98 8.25
N PRO A 113 5.31 -6.94 8.48
CA PRO A 113 5.28 -7.77 9.68
C PRO A 113 5.46 -6.91 10.94
N MET A 114 4.59 -7.12 11.92
CA MET A 114 4.55 -6.40 13.18
C MET A 114 4.68 -7.38 14.34
N THR A 115 5.64 -7.13 15.22
CA THR A 115 5.89 -7.90 16.45
C THR A 115 5.51 -7.08 17.67
N ARG A 116 4.97 -7.73 18.70
CA ARG A 116 4.59 -7.06 19.95
C ARG A 116 5.86 -6.68 20.70
N ALA A 117 6.04 -5.39 20.95
CA ALA A 117 7.19 -4.86 21.69
C ALA A 117 6.90 -4.70 23.19
N GLY A 118 5.63 -4.59 23.57
CA GLY A 118 5.18 -4.41 24.95
C GLY A 118 3.86 -3.66 25.01
N ASP A 119 3.51 -3.17 26.20
CA ASP A 119 2.38 -2.26 26.41
C ASP A 119 2.90 -0.94 26.98
N ASN A 120 2.30 0.18 26.56
CA ASN A 120 2.55 1.51 27.12
C ASN A 120 1.22 2.11 27.61
N GLY A 121 1.24 3.34 28.13
CA GLY A 121 0.02 4.05 28.56
C GLY A 121 -1.03 4.26 27.46
N GLU A 122 -0.67 4.01 26.20
CA GLU A 122 -1.51 4.21 25.01
C GLU A 122 -2.01 2.88 24.41
N GLY A 123 -1.57 1.74 24.97
CA GLY A 123 -1.99 0.39 24.57
C GLY A 123 -0.82 -0.51 24.16
N THR A 124 -1.13 -1.60 23.46
CA THR A 124 -0.11 -2.51 22.95
C THR A 124 0.68 -1.87 21.82
N VAL A 125 2.00 -1.83 21.99
CA VAL A 125 2.94 -1.31 21.01
C VAL A 125 3.40 -2.44 20.11
N TRP A 126 3.22 -2.24 18.82
CA TRP A 126 3.69 -3.13 17.78
C TRP A 126 4.82 -2.47 17.01
N LYS A 127 5.88 -3.21 16.70
CA LYS A 127 7.03 -2.73 15.95
C LYS A 127 7.30 -3.59 14.72
N GLY A 128 7.74 -2.94 13.67
CA GLY A 128 8.16 -3.59 12.43
C GLY A 128 9.25 -2.79 11.74
N GLU A 129 9.53 -3.16 10.50
CA GLU A 129 10.48 -2.46 9.64
C GLU A 129 9.83 -2.16 8.29
N LEU A 130 10.09 -0.95 7.76
CA LEU A 130 9.68 -0.53 6.43
C LEU A 130 10.85 0.20 5.76
N ASN A 131 11.36 -0.40 4.68
CA ASN A 131 12.43 0.18 3.86
C ASN A 131 13.65 0.61 4.72
N GLY A 132 14.15 -0.30 5.55
CA GLY A 132 15.31 -0.08 6.42
C GLY A 132 15.07 0.85 7.61
N ARG A 133 13.83 1.28 7.88
CA ARG A 133 13.50 2.11 9.05
C ARG A 133 12.51 1.42 9.97
N GLN A 134 12.67 1.66 11.27
CA GLN A 134 11.72 1.17 12.26
C GLN A 134 10.38 1.88 12.12
N VAL A 135 9.32 1.12 12.34
CA VAL A 135 7.95 1.62 12.36
C VAL A 135 7.25 1.09 13.59
N GLN A 136 6.31 1.85 14.11
CA GLN A 136 5.44 1.42 15.20
C GLN A 136 3.98 1.56 14.83
N PHE A 137 3.17 0.76 15.51
CA PHE A 137 1.73 0.88 15.50
C PHE A 137 1.20 0.79 16.93
N THR A 138 0.35 1.75 17.29
CA THR A 138 -0.56 1.62 18.43
C THR A 138 -1.98 1.89 17.95
N ARG A 139 -2.97 1.42 18.72
CA ARG A 139 -4.38 1.70 18.42
C ARG A 139 -4.71 3.18 18.56
N LEU A 140 -3.98 3.91 19.41
CA LEU A 140 -4.23 5.31 19.71
C LEU A 140 -3.61 6.24 18.67
N THR A 141 -2.33 6.05 18.35
CA THR A 141 -1.55 6.92 17.45
C THR A 141 -1.60 6.47 15.99
N GLY A 142 -1.97 5.21 15.73
CA GLY A 142 -1.94 4.64 14.40
C GLY A 142 -0.52 4.22 14.01
N PHE A 143 -0.17 4.39 12.73
CA PHE A 143 1.11 3.95 12.18
C PHE A 143 2.11 5.11 12.10
N GLU A 144 3.30 4.89 12.62
CA GLU A 144 4.35 5.89 12.71
C GLU A 144 5.68 5.32 12.25
N ARG A 145 6.51 6.15 11.63
CA ARG A 145 7.89 5.83 11.26
C ARG A 145 8.81 6.52 12.27
N ILE A 146 9.66 5.73 12.94
CA ILE A 146 10.55 6.18 14.01
C ILE A 146 11.96 6.36 13.47
#